data_AF-A0A958H6Z4-F1
#
_entry.id   AF-A0A958H6Z4-F1
#
_cell.length_a   1.000
_cell.length_b   1.000
_cell.length_c   1.000
_cell.angle_alpha   90.00
_cell.angle_beta   90.00
_cell.angle_gamma   90.00
#
_symmetry.space_group_name_H-M   'P 1'
#
loop_
_entity.id
_entity.type
_entity.pdbx_description
1 polymer ?
#
loop_
_entity_poly.entity_id
_entity_poly.type
_entity_poly.pdbx_seq_one_letter_code
_entity_poly.pdbx_strand_id
1 'polypeptide(L)'
;MAHQRIVIAAAALAGAAMLTGCNLLTIPRPFSTPAETPAPAAVQSLPVPVPMPLEGESPTSIYQRVAPSVVYIETDWGTGSGFVIEVNGEKYIVTNNHVVSPFRVVRIALPDGNELIDAPVVDV
;
A
#
# COMPACT_ATOMS: atom_id res chain seq x y z
N MET A 1 10.96 35.52 -30.63
CA MET A 1 12.07 34.54 -30.72
C MET A 1 13.32 35.14 -30.11
N ALA A 2 13.53 34.94 -28.81
CA ALA A 2 14.78 35.27 -28.14
C ALA A 2 14.97 34.22 -27.03
N HIS A 3 15.91 33.31 -27.25
CA HIS A 3 16.23 32.21 -26.34
C HIS A 3 17.06 32.75 -25.17
N GLN A 4 16.50 32.72 -23.96
CA GLN A 4 17.25 33.02 -22.75
C GLN A 4 17.83 31.73 -22.18
N ARG A 5 19.16 31.77 -22.02
CA ARG A 5 20.04 30.62 -21.89
C ARG A 5 19.96 30.01 -20.49
N ILE A 6 19.86 28.69 -20.48
CA ILE A 6 20.00 27.75 -19.38
C ILE A 6 21.28 28.05 -18.58
N VAL A 7 21.17 28.11 -17.24
CA VAL A 7 22.30 27.96 -16.32
C VAL A 7 22.01 26.75 -15.42
N ILE A 8 22.70 25.64 -15.72
CA ILE A 8 22.75 24.43 -14.91
C ILE A 8 23.75 24.68 -13.78
N ALA A 9 23.29 24.65 -12.53
CA ALA A 9 24.17 24.52 -11.37
C ALA A 9 24.16 23.05 -10.93
N ALA A 10 25.14 22.29 -11.43
CA ALA A 10 25.46 20.96 -10.98
C ALA A 10 26.24 21.07 -9.65
N ALA A 11 25.69 20.53 -8.57
CA ALA A 11 26.44 20.25 -7.35
C ALA A 11 26.58 18.74 -7.19
N ALA A 12 27.71 18.21 -7.66
CA ALA A 12 28.17 16.87 -7.32
C ALA A 12 28.86 16.94 -5.95
N LEU A 13 28.47 16.06 -5.02
CA LEU A 13 29.36 15.64 -3.94
C LEU A 13 29.19 14.15 -3.68
N ALA A 14 30.27 13.43 -3.89
CA ALA A 14 30.46 12.02 -3.61
C ALA A 14 30.49 11.76 -2.10
N GLY A 15 29.97 10.61 -1.67
CA GLY A 15 30.08 10.11 -0.30
C GLY A 15 29.88 8.60 -0.27
N ALA A 16 30.85 7.89 0.29
CA ALA A 16 31.20 6.51 0.01
C ALA A 16 30.40 5.42 0.76
N ALA A 17 30.59 4.20 0.27
CA ALA A 17 30.07 2.92 0.72
C ALA A 17 30.33 2.56 2.18
N MET A 18 29.37 1.88 2.81
CA MET A 18 29.61 0.80 3.79
C MET A 18 28.49 -0.25 3.71
N LEU A 19 28.70 -1.29 2.90
CA LEU A 19 28.17 -2.62 3.19
C LEU A 19 28.97 -3.16 4.37
N THR A 20 28.32 -3.69 5.41
CA THR A 20 28.67 -4.92 6.17
C THR A 20 27.80 -4.96 7.42
N GLY A 21 26.60 -5.52 7.31
CA GLY A 21 25.72 -5.84 8.43
C GLY A 21 25.68 -7.35 8.69
N CYS A 22 26.84 -7.99 8.89
CA CYS A 22 26.91 -9.37 9.34
C CYS A 22 26.84 -9.43 10.86
N ASN A 23 25.71 -9.86 11.42
CA ASN A 23 25.65 -10.40 12.78
C ASN A 23 24.93 -11.75 12.76
N LEU A 24 25.59 -12.76 12.19
CA LEU A 24 25.33 -14.17 12.52
C LEU A 24 25.92 -14.43 13.91
N LEU A 25 25.19 -14.09 14.97
CA LEU A 25 25.41 -14.69 16.29
C LEU A 25 24.45 -15.87 16.44
N THR A 26 24.81 -17.00 15.83
CA THR A 26 24.21 -18.29 16.13
C THR A 26 24.70 -18.72 17.51
N ILE A 27 23.91 -18.47 18.54
CA ILE A 27 24.13 -19.03 19.88
C ILE A 27 23.54 -20.45 19.87
N PRO A 28 24.32 -21.53 20.11
CA PRO A 28 23.75 -22.85 20.29
C PRO A 28 22.93 -22.83 21.59
N ARG A 29 21.61 -23.00 21.47
CA ARG A 29 20.72 -23.16 22.63
C ARG A 29 20.98 -24.53 23.25
N PRO A 30 21.28 -24.65 24.56
CA PRO A 30 21.38 -25.95 25.20
C PRO A 30 20.02 -26.66 25.10
N PHE A 31 20.05 -27.90 24.63
CA PHE A 31 18.88 -28.76 24.53
C PHE A 31 18.40 -29.07 25.96
N SER A 32 17.23 -28.56 26.35
CA SER A 32 16.60 -28.94 27.61
C SER A 32 15.96 -30.33 27.46
N THR A 33 16.35 -31.26 28.32
CA THR A 33 15.72 -32.57 28.51
C THR A 33 14.20 -32.41 28.64
N PRO A 34 13.36 -33.18 27.92
CA PRO A 34 11.92 -33.11 28.10
C PRO A 34 11.56 -33.52 29.53
N ALA A 35 10.83 -32.65 30.24
CA ALA A 35 10.18 -33.01 31.49
C ALA A 35 9.03 -33.99 31.19
N GLU A 36 8.89 -35.05 31.97
CA GLU A 36 7.75 -35.98 31.87
C GLU A 36 6.43 -35.23 32.13
N THR A 37 5.52 -35.31 31.16
CA THR A 37 4.18 -34.76 31.22
C THR A 37 3.32 -35.56 32.21
N PRO A 38 2.68 -34.92 33.21
CA PRO A 38 1.73 -35.60 34.09
C PRO A 38 0.52 -36.14 33.31
N ALA A 39 0.00 -37.29 33.72
CA ALA A 39 -1.19 -37.91 33.14
C ALA A 39 -2.41 -36.96 33.17
N PRO A 40 -3.26 -36.94 32.12
CA PRO A 40 -4.35 -35.99 32.01
C PRO A 40 -5.45 -36.24 33.05
N ALA A 41 -5.79 -35.20 33.82
CA ALA A 41 -7.00 -35.17 34.62
C ALA A 41 -8.23 -35.05 33.71
N ALA A 42 -9.31 -35.75 34.06
CA ALA A 42 -10.56 -35.72 33.29
C ALA A 42 -11.16 -34.30 33.28
N VAL A 43 -11.26 -33.72 32.08
CA VAL A 43 -11.83 -32.39 31.85
C VAL A 43 -13.35 -32.53 31.69
N GLN A 44 -14.12 -31.83 32.53
CA GLN A 44 -15.57 -31.72 32.35
C GLN A 44 -15.85 -30.88 31.09
N SER A 45 -16.67 -31.39 30.18
CA SER A 45 -17.05 -30.69 28.95
C SER A 45 -17.97 -29.51 29.28
N LEU A 46 -17.50 -28.29 29.05
CA LEU A 46 -18.37 -27.10 29.00
C LEU A 46 -19.24 -27.16 27.72
N PRO A 47 -20.46 -26.59 27.73
CA PRO A 47 -21.26 -26.45 26.52
C PRO A 47 -20.47 -25.65 25.48
N VAL A 48 -20.30 -26.22 24.29
CA VAL A 48 -19.69 -25.51 23.16
C VAL A 48 -20.67 -24.42 22.72
N PRO A 49 -20.28 -23.13 22.73
CA PRO A 49 -21.14 -22.08 22.20
C PRO A 49 -21.42 -22.38 20.72
N VAL A 50 -22.70 -22.43 20.36
CA VAL A 50 -23.13 -22.57 18.96
C VAL A 50 -22.65 -21.32 18.23
N PRO A 51 -21.88 -21.45 17.12
CA PRO A 51 -21.44 -20.29 16.37
C PRO A 51 -22.66 -19.53 15.85
N MET A 52 -22.85 -18.32 16.34
CA MET A 52 -23.82 -17.38 15.79
C MET A 52 -23.34 -16.99 14.38
N PRO A 53 -24.23 -16.88 13.38
CA PRO A 53 -23.85 -16.29 12.10
C PRO A 53 -23.19 -14.95 12.34
N LEU A 54 -22.01 -14.73 11.74
CA LEU A 54 -21.40 -13.42 11.72
C LEU A 54 -22.33 -12.51 10.90
N GLU A 55 -23.15 -11.70 11.57
CA GLU A 55 -23.92 -10.64 10.93
C GLU A 55 -22.96 -9.53 10.49
N GLY A 56 -22.29 -9.77 9.37
CA GLY A 56 -21.37 -8.84 8.74
C GLY A 56 -21.55 -8.91 7.23
N GLU A 57 -21.32 -7.79 6.56
CA GLU A 57 -21.29 -7.80 5.10
C GLU A 57 -20.19 -8.73 4.59
N SER A 58 -20.52 -9.51 3.57
CA SER A 58 -19.53 -10.35 2.90
C SER A 58 -18.44 -9.48 2.27
N PRO A 59 -17.18 -9.93 2.25
CA PRO A 59 -16.13 -9.24 1.50
C PRO A 59 -16.50 -8.96 0.04
N THR A 60 -17.25 -9.86 -0.59
CA THR A 60 -17.79 -9.70 -1.95
C THR A 60 -18.74 -8.51 -2.07
N SER A 61 -19.67 -8.33 -1.13
CA SER A 61 -20.63 -7.22 -1.17
C SER A 61 -19.95 -5.88 -0.94
N ILE A 62 -18.95 -5.83 -0.06
CA ILE A 62 -18.11 -4.65 0.14
C ILE A 62 -17.37 -4.31 -1.15
N TYR A 63 -16.69 -5.30 -1.75
CA TYR A 63 -15.98 -5.12 -3.01
C TYR A 63 -16.89 -4.58 -4.12
N GLN A 64 -18.04 -5.21 -4.34
CA GLN A 64 -19.00 -4.78 -5.37
C GLN A 64 -19.47 -3.34 -5.17
N ARG A 65 -19.61 -2.89 -3.92
CA ARG A 65 -20.02 -1.52 -3.60
C ARG A 65 -18.93 -0.51 -3.87
N VAL A 66 -17.67 -0.81 -3.52
CA VAL A 66 -16.59 0.19 -3.54
C VAL A 66 -15.71 0.17 -4.78
N ALA A 67 -15.63 -0.97 -5.49
CA ALA A 67 -14.79 -1.13 -6.67
C ALA A 67 -15.02 -0.05 -7.76
N PRO A 68 -16.26 0.41 -8.03
CA PRO A 68 -16.48 1.48 -9.01
C PRO A 68 -15.88 2.85 -8.64
N SER A 69 -15.42 3.03 -7.40
CA SER A 69 -14.79 4.28 -6.95
C SER A 69 -13.25 4.24 -7.01
N VAL A 70 -12.66 3.08 -7.34
CA VAL A 70 -11.21 2.90 -7.42
C VAL A 70 -10.75 3.06 -8.87
N VAL A 71 -9.67 3.81 -9.06
CA VAL A 71 -9.09 4.10 -10.38
C VAL A 71 -7.67 3.57 -10.47
N TYR A 72 -7.23 3.29 -11.69
CA TYR A 72 -5.83 3.00 -11.99
C TYR A 72 -5.12 4.27 -12.45
N ILE A 73 -3.90 4.49 -11.96
CA ILE A 73 -3.10 5.69 -12.24
C ILE A 73 -1.78 5.23 -12.85
N GLU A 74 -1.37 5.90 -13.92
CA GLU A 74 -0.10 5.66 -14.60
C GLU A 74 0.66 6.95 -14.84
N THR A 75 1.96 6.86 -14.61
CA THR A 75 2.96 7.89 -14.89
C THR A 75 4.02 7.30 -15.81
N ASP A 76 4.94 8.12 -16.30
CA ASP A 76 6.05 7.62 -17.12
C ASP A 76 6.99 6.67 -16.35
N TRP A 77 6.97 6.69 -15.01
CA TRP A 77 7.89 5.90 -14.17
C TRP A 77 7.24 4.72 -13.47
N GLY A 78 5.92 4.64 -13.45
CA GLY A 78 5.24 3.61 -12.69
C GLY A 78 3.74 3.81 -12.60
N THR A 79 3.13 2.94 -11.80
CA THR A 79 1.68 2.76 -11.74
C THR A 79 1.22 2.73 -10.30
N GLY A 80 -0.06 2.98 -10.09
CA GLY A 80 -0.68 2.97 -8.78
C GLY A 80 -2.19 2.95 -8.85
N SER A 81 -2.82 3.21 -7.71
CA SER A 81 -4.28 3.31 -7.62
C SER A 81 -4.66 4.57 -6.87
N GLY A 82 -5.89 5.01 -7.09
CA GLY A 82 -6.51 6.06 -6.32
C GLY A 82 -7.99 5.78 -6.12
N PHE A 83 -8.68 6.67 -5.41
CA PHE A 83 -10.12 6.61 -5.27
C PHE A 83 -10.75 7.99 -5.40
N VAL A 84 -11.98 8.01 -5.90
CA VAL A 84 -12.73 9.25 -6.10
C VAL A 84 -13.31 9.73 -4.77
N ILE A 85 -13.15 11.01 -4.49
CA ILE A 85 -13.86 11.74 -3.43
C ILE A 85 -14.63 12.91 -4.04
N GLU A 86 -15.62 13.39 -3.31
CA GLU A 86 -16.35 14.62 -3.65
C GLU A 86 -16.14 15.65 -2.55
N VAL A 87 -15.76 16.86 -2.93
CA VAL A 87 -15.56 18.00 -2.02
C VAL A 87 -16.27 19.19 -2.65
N ASN A 88 -17.27 19.74 -1.95
CA ASN A 88 -18.05 20.89 -2.42
C ASN A 88 -18.70 20.72 -3.81
N GLY A 89 -19.08 19.48 -4.17
CA GLY A 89 -19.66 19.16 -5.48
C GLY A 89 -18.65 18.96 -6.61
N GLU A 90 -17.36 19.10 -6.33
CA GLU A 90 -16.28 18.79 -7.26
C GLU A 90 -15.67 17.42 -6.93
N LYS A 91 -15.32 16.66 -7.98
CA LYS A 91 -14.75 15.32 -7.84
C LYS A 91 -13.23 15.37 -7.94
N TYR A 92 -12.58 14.72 -7.00
CA TYR A 92 -11.12 14.60 -6.92
C TYR A 92 -10.72 13.13 -6.84
N ILE A 93 -9.51 12.82 -7.28
CA ILE A 93 -8.91 11.49 -7.09
C ILE A 93 -7.79 11.65 -6.06
N VAL A 94 -7.85 10.84 -5.01
CA VAL A 94 -6.83 10.81 -3.97
C VAL A 94 -5.92 9.60 -4.21
N THR A 95 -4.61 9.83 -4.12
CA THR A 95 -3.58 8.79 -4.20
C THR A 95 -2.39 9.17 -3.32
N ASN A 96 -1.40 8.28 -3.22
CA ASN A 96 -0.16 8.57 -2.53
C ASN A 96 0.71 9.53 -3.36
N ASN A 97 1.41 10.45 -2.69
CA ASN A 97 2.33 11.37 -3.37
C ASN A 97 3.42 10.63 -4.17
N HIS A 98 3.93 9.50 -3.68
CA HIS A 98 4.98 8.73 -4.38
C HIS A 98 4.48 8.09 -5.69
N VAL A 99 3.17 8.04 -5.93
CA VAL A 99 2.60 7.55 -7.19
C VAL A 99 2.70 8.63 -8.27
N VAL A 100 2.53 9.90 -7.90
CA VAL A 100 2.39 11.00 -8.86
C VAL A 100 3.59 11.95 -8.91
N SER A 101 4.39 12.06 -7.85
CA SER A 101 5.58 12.90 -7.84
C SER A 101 6.70 12.28 -8.71
N PRO A 102 7.42 13.06 -9.54
CA PRO A 102 7.40 14.53 -9.66
C PRO A 102 6.51 15.05 -10.82
N PHE A 103 5.58 14.24 -11.32
CA PHE A 103 4.77 14.56 -12.48
C PHE A 103 3.69 15.60 -12.17
N ARG A 104 3.40 16.43 -13.16
CA ARG A 104 2.33 17.45 -13.09
C ARG A 104 1.01 16.97 -13.69
N VAL A 105 1.08 15.93 -14.51
CA VAL A 105 -0.04 15.29 -15.16
C VAL A 105 0.18 13.79 -15.17
N VAL A 106 -0.91 13.02 -15.16
CA VAL A 106 -0.89 11.55 -15.16
C VAL A 106 -1.99 11.00 -16.06
N ARG A 107 -1.86 9.74 -16.48
CA ARG A 107 -2.94 8.99 -17.13
C ARG A 107 -3.79 8.29 -16.07
N ILE A 108 -5.11 8.37 -16.19
CA ILE A 108 -6.04 7.70 -15.28
C ILE A 108 -6.96 6.81 -16.09
N ALA A 109 -7.05 5.54 -15.72
CA ALA A 109 -8.06 4.62 -16.25
C ALA A 109 -9.17 4.43 -15.21
N LEU A 110 -10.40 4.71 -15.62
CA LEU A 110 -11.61 4.56 -14.82
C LEU A 110 -12.14 3.12 -14.94
N PRO A 111 -12.89 2.64 -13.93
CA PRO A 111 -13.44 1.28 -13.93
C PRO A 111 -14.50 1.04 -15.01
N ASP A 112 -15.01 2.10 -15.66
CA ASP A 112 -15.91 2.01 -16.81
C ASP A 112 -15.17 1.84 -18.16
N GLY A 113 -13.83 1.79 -18.12
CA GLY A 113 -12.97 1.67 -19.30
C GLY A 113 -12.61 3.00 -19.96
N ASN A 114 -13.13 4.14 -19.46
CA ASN A 114 -12.72 5.45 -19.93
C ASN A 114 -11.32 5.81 -19.41
N GLU A 115 -10.59 6.62 -20.18
CA GLU A 115 -9.30 7.16 -19.76
C GLU A 115 -9.30 8.68 -19.75
N LEU A 116 -8.65 9.25 -18.74
CA LEU A 116 -8.29 10.66 -18.70
C LEU A 116 -6.81 10.78 -19.01
N ILE A 117 -6.51 11.38 -20.16
CA ILE A 117 -5.15 11.71 -20.55
C ILE A 117 -4.82 13.10 -19.98
N ASP A 118 -3.59 13.26 -19.49
CA ASP A 118 -3.07 14.51 -18.92
C ASP A 118 -3.89 15.06 -17.73
N ALA A 119 -4.38 14.17 -16.86
CA ALA A 119 -5.11 14.58 -15.66
C ALA A 119 -4.17 15.36 -14.71
N PRO A 120 -4.52 16.60 -14.31
CA PRO A 120 -3.62 17.45 -13.54
C PRO A 120 -3.46 16.96 -12.11
N VAL A 121 -2.22 17.00 -11.61
CA VAL A 121 -1.89 16.77 -10.20
C VAL A 121 -2.00 18.09 -9.46
N VAL A 122 -2.83 18.12 -8.42
CA VAL A 122 -3.01 19.28 -7.54
C VAL A 122 -2.30 19.00 -6.23
N ASP A 123 -1.23 19.75 -5.96
CA ASP A 123 -0.51 19.69 -4.68
C ASP A 123 -1.37 20.36 -3.58
N VAL A 124 -1.54 19.71 -2.42
CA VAL A 124 -2.25 20.22 -1.23
C VAL A 124 -1.31 20.48 -0.06
#